data_AF-A0A059WSI3-F1
#
_entry.id   AF-A0A059WSI3-F1
#
_cell.length_a   1.000
_cell.length_b   1.000
_cell.length_c   1.000
_cell.angle_alpha   90.00
_cell.angle_beta   90.00
_cell.angle_gamma   90.00
#
_symmetry.space_group_name_H-M   'P 1'
#
loop_
_entity.id
_entity.type
_entity.pdbx_description
1 polymer ?
#
loop_
_entity_poly.entity_id
_entity_poly.type
_entity_poly.pdbx_seq_one_letter_code
_entity_poly.pdbx_strand_id
1 'polypeptide(L)'
;MFKNARVITPVIVEVDASKKEVFAKELFGPIALLIKTNNTDESISIAKEMAALHGAISCGAYVTDPGVKEKIADEMALAATPVSFNLTGGIYMNQNAAFSDFHVTGGNPAGNASFTNPEYVTKRFTWVGHREPVHN
;
A
#
# COMPACT_ATOMS: atom_id res chain seq x y z
N MET A 1 1.40 24.63 -27.85
CA MET A 1 2.05 23.31 -27.75
C MET A 1 3.39 23.48 -27.03
N PHE A 2 3.67 22.69 -25.99
CA PHE A 2 4.84 22.88 -25.12
C PHE A 2 6.09 22.23 -25.74
N LYS A 3 6.86 23.00 -26.54
CA LYS A 3 8.01 22.48 -27.32
C LYS A 3 9.11 21.81 -26.48
N ASN A 4 9.25 22.21 -25.21
CA ASN A 4 10.28 21.70 -24.30
C ASN A 4 9.71 20.82 -23.17
N ALA A 5 8.47 20.34 -23.31
CA ALA A 5 7.91 19.43 -22.31
C ALA A 5 8.66 18.09 -22.35
N ARG A 6 9.07 17.59 -21.18
CA ARG A 6 9.60 16.23 -21.04
C ARG A 6 8.42 15.27 -20.92
N VAL A 7 8.13 14.54 -21.99
CA VAL A 7 7.04 13.56 -22.06
C VAL A 7 7.63 12.19 -22.37
N ILE A 8 7.18 11.17 -21.65
CA ILE A 8 7.56 9.78 -21.87
C ILE A 8 6.31 8.91 -21.70
N THR A 9 6.16 7.92 -22.57
CA THR A 9 5.08 6.92 -22.50
C THR A 9 5.44 5.82 -21.49
N PRO A 10 4.45 5.14 -20.88
CA PRO A 10 4.74 4.00 -20.03
C PRO A 10 5.44 2.84 -20.75
N VAL A 11 6.22 2.06 -20.00
CA VAL A 11 6.79 0.78 -20.42
C VAL A 11 6.22 -0.35 -19.59
N ILE A 12 5.87 -1.45 -20.24
CA ILE A 12 5.40 -2.68 -19.60
C ILE A 12 6.42 -3.77 -19.93
N VAL A 13 6.93 -4.46 -18.92
CA VAL A 13 7.96 -5.50 -19.08
C VAL A 13 7.45 -6.81 -18.46
N GLU A 14 7.47 -7.89 -19.23
CA GLU A 14 7.21 -9.23 -18.71
C GLU A 14 8.42 -9.73 -17.92
N VAL A 15 8.17 -10.30 -16.74
CA VAL A 15 9.21 -10.80 -15.83
C VAL A 15 8.76 -12.14 -15.24
N ASP A 16 9.69 -13.08 -15.11
CA ASP A 16 9.42 -14.35 -14.42
C ASP A 16 9.49 -14.18 -12.89
N ALA A 17 8.64 -14.88 -12.14
CA ALA A 17 8.62 -14.82 -10.68
C ALA A 17 9.96 -15.17 -10.00
N SER A 18 10.87 -15.89 -10.68
CA SER A 18 12.23 -16.16 -10.19
C SER A 18 13.12 -14.91 -10.11
N LYS A 19 12.77 -13.83 -10.81
CA LYS A 19 13.56 -12.59 -10.90
C LYS A 19 13.24 -11.58 -9.80
N LYS A 20 13.18 -12.04 -8.55
CA LYS A 20 12.87 -11.21 -7.38
C LYS A 20 13.75 -9.97 -7.28
N GLU A 21 15.02 -10.07 -7.63
CA GLU A 21 15.98 -8.97 -7.63
C GLU A 21 15.62 -7.80 -8.56
N VAL A 22 14.75 -8.04 -9.55
CA VAL A 22 14.23 -7.04 -10.47
C VAL A 22 13.02 -6.35 -9.86
N PHE A 23 12.00 -7.12 -9.47
CA PHE A 23 10.71 -6.56 -9.05
C PHE A 23 10.63 -6.19 -7.56
N ALA A 24 11.61 -6.56 -6.73
CA ALA A 24 11.70 -6.13 -5.33
C ALA A 24 12.25 -4.70 -5.18
N LYS A 25 12.65 -4.05 -6.28
CA LYS A 25 13.16 -2.67 -6.28
C LYS A 25 12.05 -1.70 -6.64
N GLU A 26 12.07 -0.53 -6.01
CA GLU A 26 11.28 0.61 -6.47
C GLU A 26 11.85 1.10 -7.81
N LEU A 27 10.95 1.29 -8.78
CA LEU A 27 11.27 1.76 -10.14
C LEU A 27 10.54 3.07 -10.40
N PHE A 28 11.07 4.18 -9.89
CA PHE A 28 10.46 5.50 -10.06
C PHE A 28 10.28 5.88 -11.54
N GLY A 29 9.03 5.99 -11.98
CA GLY A 29 8.67 6.36 -13.34
C GLY A 29 7.48 5.56 -13.88
N PRO A 30 7.13 5.71 -15.16
CA PRO A 30 5.98 5.01 -15.74
C PRO A 30 6.38 3.60 -16.18
N ILE A 31 6.82 2.77 -15.22
CA ILE A 31 7.28 1.40 -15.45
C ILE A 31 6.32 0.44 -14.75
N ALA A 32 5.80 -0.54 -15.48
CA ALA A 32 5.01 -1.64 -14.91
C ALA A 32 5.65 -2.98 -15.26
N LEU A 33 5.69 -3.89 -14.28
CA LEU A 33 6.18 -5.25 -14.47
C LEU A 33 4.99 -6.21 -14.48
N LEU A 34 4.85 -6.99 -15.54
CA LEU A 34 3.90 -8.11 -15.60
C LEU A 34 4.65 -9.37 -15.16
N ILE A 35 4.42 -9.78 -13.91
CA ILE A 35 5.14 -10.89 -13.32
C ILE A 35 4.35 -12.17 -13.52
N LYS A 36 4.94 -13.15 -14.22
CA LYS A 36 4.33 -14.47 -14.43
C LYS A 36 4.62 -15.36 -13.23
N THR A 37 3.56 -15.80 -12.57
CA THR A 37 3.58 -16.80 -11.48
C THR A 37 2.97 -18.11 -11.96
N ASN A 38 3.24 -19.19 -11.22
CA ASN A 38 2.73 -20.53 -11.46
C ASN A 38 1.25 -20.65 -11.13
N ASN A 39 0.78 -19.95 -10.10
CA ASN A 39 -0.62 -19.95 -9.66
C ASN A 39 -0.91 -18.76 -8.73
N THR A 40 -2.18 -18.61 -8.36
CA THR A 40 -2.66 -17.54 -7.46
C THR A 40 -1.98 -17.57 -6.08
N ASP A 41 -1.70 -18.75 -5.52
CA ASP A 41 -1.09 -18.86 -4.20
C ASP A 41 0.34 -18.32 -4.18
N GLU A 42 1.10 -18.56 -5.26
CA GLU A 42 2.41 -17.94 -5.43
C GLU A 42 2.32 -16.42 -5.58
N SER A 43 1.32 -15.92 -6.34
CA SER A 43 1.10 -14.47 -6.46
C SER A 43 0.83 -13.81 -5.10
N ILE A 44 -0.02 -14.43 -4.26
CA ILE A 44 -0.34 -13.92 -2.92
C ILE A 44 0.91 -13.95 -2.03
N SER A 45 1.65 -15.06 -2.05
CA SER A 45 2.87 -15.22 -1.26
C SER A 45 3.92 -14.16 -1.62
N ILE A 46 4.17 -13.96 -2.92
CA ILE A 46 5.11 -12.93 -3.40
C ILE A 46 4.62 -11.53 -3.02
N ALA A 47 3.34 -11.21 -3.23
CA ALA A 47 2.80 -9.89 -2.90
C ALA A 47 2.94 -9.56 -1.41
N LYS A 48 2.62 -10.52 -0.54
CA LYS A 48 2.81 -10.41 0.90
C LYS A 48 4.27 -10.21 1.28
N GLU A 49 5.16 -11.04 0.73
CA GLU A 49 6.61 -10.95 0.99
C GLU A 49 7.15 -9.57 0.58
N MET A 50 6.78 -9.07 -0.60
CA MET A 50 7.20 -7.76 -1.08
C MET A 50 6.68 -6.64 -0.17
N ALA A 51 5.39 -6.67 0.18
CA ALA A 51 4.80 -5.68 1.07
C ALA A 51 5.44 -5.67 2.47
N ALA A 52 5.71 -6.85 3.04
CA ALA A 52 6.31 -6.98 4.37
C ALA A 52 7.78 -6.54 4.41
N LEU A 53 8.57 -6.91 3.39
CA LEU A 53 10.02 -6.64 3.36
C LEU A 53 10.39 -5.28 2.78
N HIS A 54 9.62 -4.80 1.79
CA HIS A 54 9.95 -3.59 1.03
C HIS A 54 8.89 -2.48 1.18
N GLY A 55 7.74 -2.79 1.77
CA GLY A 55 6.65 -1.84 1.96
C GLY A 55 5.70 -1.79 0.77
N ALA A 56 4.43 -1.57 1.06
CA ALA A 56 3.41 -1.28 0.06
C ALA A 56 2.38 -0.27 0.60
N ILE A 57 2.06 0.74 -0.21
CA ILE A 57 1.00 1.72 0.08
C ILE A 57 -0.36 1.17 -0.35
N SER A 58 -0.41 0.51 -1.50
CA SER A 58 -1.63 0.04 -2.16
C SER A 58 -1.45 -1.38 -2.70
N CYS A 59 -2.48 -2.21 -2.58
CA CYS A 59 -2.56 -3.51 -3.22
C CYS A 59 -3.90 -3.64 -3.96
N GLY A 60 -3.85 -4.16 -5.19
CA GLY A 60 -5.03 -4.48 -5.98
C GLY A 60 -5.17 -5.96 -6.23
N ALA A 61 -6.40 -6.46 -6.13
CA ALA A 61 -6.70 -7.85 -6.41
C ALA A 61 -7.93 -7.98 -7.31
N TYR A 62 -7.82 -8.86 -8.31
CA TYR A 62 -8.89 -9.21 -9.23
C TYR A 62 -9.23 -10.68 -9.04
N VAL A 63 -10.42 -10.96 -8.49
CA VAL A 63 -10.81 -12.29 -8.03
C VAL A 63 -12.33 -12.43 -8.00
N THR A 64 -12.83 -13.59 -8.43
CA THR A 64 -14.25 -13.95 -8.37
C THR A 64 -14.55 -15.00 -7.30
N ASP A 65 -13.57 -15.82 -6.93
CA ASP A 65 -13.70 -16.81 -5.87
C ASP A 65 -13.69 -16.15 -4.47
N PRO A 66 -14.73 -16.33 -3.64
CA PRO A 66 -14.80 -15.71 -2.33
C PRO A 66 -13.71 -16.19 -1.35
N GLY A 67 -13.32 -17.47 -1.41
CA GLY A 67 -12.29 -18.02 -0.51
C GLY A 67 -10.91 -17.46 -0.82
N VAL A 68 -10.58 -17.29 -2.11
CA VAL A 68 -9.35 -16.61 -2.54
C VAL A 68 -9.39 -15.13 -2.15
N LYS A 69 -10.54 -14.47 -2.27
CA LYS A 69 -10.69 -13.06 -1.85
C LYS A 69 -10.38 -12.86 -0.36
N GLU A 70 -10.93 -13.72 0.49
CA GLU A 70 -10.68 -13.71 1.94
C GLU A 70 -9.20 -13.98 2.25
N LYS A 71 -8.62 -15.00 1.62
CA LYS A 71 -7.19 -15.30 1.73
C LYS A 71 -6.31 -14.10 1.37
N ILE A 72 -6.61 -13.39 0.29
CA ILE A 72 -5.87 -12.18 -0.10
C ILE A 72 -5.98 -11.11 0.99
N ALA A 73 -7.19 -10.87 1.51
CA ALA A 73 -7.41 -9.86 2.54
C ALA A 73 -6.59 -10.17 3.80
N ASP A 74 -6.61 -11.42 4.26
CA ASP A 74 -5.87 -11.87 5.44
C ASP A 74 -4.35 -11.77 5.25
N GLU A 75 -3.83 -12.28 4.14
CA GLU A 75 -2.39 -12.30 3.88
C GLU A 75 -1.81 -10.89 3.73
N MET A 76 -2.55 -9.97 3.11
CA MET A 76 -2.12 -8.57 2.98
C MET A 76 -2.30 -7.79 4.29
N ALA A 77 -3.31 -8.11 5.11
CA ALA A 77 -3.47 -7.55 6.45
C ALA A 77 -2.29 -7.93 7.36
N LEU A 78 -1.78 -9.16 7.27
CA LEU A 78 -0.56 -9.60 7.96
C LEU A 78 0.69 -8.84 7.51
N ALA A 79 0.71 -8.34 6.27
CA ALA A 79 1.74 -7.43 5.76
C ALA A 79 1.39 -5.94 5.93
N ALA A 80 0.40 -5.62 6.78
CA ALA A 80 -0.09 -4.27 7.05
C ALA A 80 -0.35 -3.45 5.78
N THR A 81 -1.00 -4.07 4.78
CA THR A 81 -1.25 -3.45 3.47
C THR A 81 -2.73 -3.53 3.11
N PRO A 82 -3.39 -2.40 2.78
CA PRO A 82 -4.78 -2.41 2.37
C PRO A 82 -4.94 -3.00 0.96
N VAL A 83 -6.08 -3.65 0.71
CA VAL A 83 -6.41 -4.26 -0.59
C VAL A 83 -7.69 -3.67 -1.16
N SER A 84 -7.63 -3.20 -2.41
CA SER A 84 -8.82 -2.89 -3.21
C SER A 84 -9.15 -4.05 -4.14
N PHE A 85 -10.41 -4.50 -4.11
CA PHE A 85 -10.86 -5.64 -4.89
C PHE A 85 -11.67 -5.22 -6.12
N ASN A 86 -11.36 -5.82 -7.27
CA ASN A 86 -12.18 -5.76 -8.48
C ASN A 86 -12.49 -4.33 -8.96
N LEU A 87 -11.49 -3.45 -8.97
CA LEU A 87 -11.62 -2.10 -9.52
C LEU A 87 -11.76 -2.14 -11.05
N THR A 88 -13.00 -2.16 -11.53
CA THR A 88 -13.37 -2.19 -12.97
C THR A 88 -14.19 -0.97 -13.41
N GLY A 89 -14.48 -0.04 -12.49
CA GLY A 89 -15.25 1.18 -12.73
C GLY A 89 -14.39 2.44 -12.78
N GLY A 90 -14.97 3.58 -12.37
CA GLY A 90 -14.30 4.89 -12.34
C GLY A 90 -13.43 5.16 -11.12
N ILE A 91 -13.16 4.13 -10.30
CA ILE A 91 -12.24 4.21 -9.16
C ILE A 91 -10.95 3.48 -9.52
N TYR A 92 -9.82 4.14 -9.28
CA TYR A 92 -8.49 3.66 -9.64
C TYR A 92 -7.62 3.46 -8.39
N MET A 93 -6.63 2.56 -8.47
CA MET A 93 -5.74 2.19 -7.35
C MET A 93 -5.03 3.38 -6.68
N ASN A 94 -4.77 4.42 -7.45
CA ASN A 94 -4.03 5.60 -7.01
C ASN A 94 -4.90 6.62 -6.27
N GLN A 95 -6.20 6.37 -6.10
CA GLN A 95 -7.13 7.28 -5.44
C GLN A 95 -7.33 6.91 -3.98
N ASN A 96 -7.40 7.92 -3.12
CA ASN A 96 -7.78 7.81 -1.73
C ASN A 96 -8.64 9.03 -1.34
N ALA A 97 -9.74 8.78 -0.64
CA ALA A 97 -10.64 9.80 -0.14
C ALA A 97 -10.31 10.15 1.32
N ALA A 98 -10.10 11.45 1.59
CA ALA A 98 -10.00 11.94 2.96
C ALA A 98 -11.25 11.55 3.77
N PHE A 99 -11.07 11.33 5.07
CA PHE A 99 -12.14 10.91 6.01
C PHE A 99 -12.69 9.48 5.80
N SER A 100 -12.11 8.71 4.88
CA SER A 100 -12.45 7.29 4.65
C SER A 100 -11.19 6.43 4.60
N ASP A 101 -10.27 6.78 3.71
CA ASP A 101 -9.18 5.89 3.32
C ASP A 101 -7.91 6.29 4.06
N PHE A 102 -7.41 5.40 4.90
CA PHE A 102 -6.11 5.55 5.54
C PHE A 102 -5.01 5.43 4.48
N HIS A 103 -4.30 6.52 4.21
CA HIS A 103 -3.15 6.49 3.31
C HIS A 103 -1.91 6.07 4.11
N VAL A 104 -1.34 4.92 3.72
CA VAL A 104 -0.32 4.19 4.49
C VAL A 104 -0.87 3.68 5.83
N THR A 105 -0.40 2.54 6.29
CA THR A 105 -0.86 1.92 7.54
C THR A 105 0.02 2.26 8.74
N GLY A 106 1.29 2.56 8.52
CA GLY A 106 2.30 2.65 9.58
C GLY A 106 2.92 1.30 9.97
N GLY A 107 2.42 0.19 9.42
CA GLY A 107 2.79 -1.17 9.83
C GLY A 107 3.74 -1.91 8.88
N ASN A 108 4.18 -1.29 7.79
CA ASN A 108 5.15 -1.86 6.86
C ASN A 108 6.22 -0.82 6.45
N PRO A 109 7.30 -1.22 5.74
CA PRO A 109 8.39 -0.29 5.40
C PRO A 109 8.03 0.90 4.51
N ALA A 110 6.81 0.97 3.93
CA ALA A 110 6.40 2.09 3.08
C ALA A 110 6.14 3.39 3.87
N GLY A 111 5.91 3.28 5.18
CA GLY A 111 5.84 4.43 6.07
C GLY A 111 5.49 4.02 7.50
N ASN A 112 5.93 4.82 8.46
CA ASN A 112 5.81 4.53 9.89
C ASN A 112 4.58 5.20 10.57
N ALA A 113 3.70 5.82 9.79
CA ALA A 113 2.47 6.42 10.28
C ALA A 113 1.39 6.39 9.19
N SER A 114 0.14 6.54 9.60
CA SER A 114 -1.02 6.61 8.71
C SER A 114 -1.54 8.04 8.58
N PHE A 115 -2.01 8.42 7.39
CA PHE A 115 -2.69 9.69 7.13
C PHE A 115 -4.21 9.49 7.03
N THR A 116 -5.02 9.85 8.03
CA THR A 116 -4.60 10.17 9.41
C THR A 116 -5.32 9.26 10.39
N ASN A 117 -4.61 8.77 11.39
CA ASN A 117 -5.18 8.13 12.58
C ASN A 117 -4.87 8.98 13.83
N PRO A 118 -5.42 8.66 15.02
CA PRO A 118 -5.12 9.40 16.24
C PRO A 118 -3.62 9.43 16.60
N GLU A 119 -2.89 8.35 16.33
CA GLU A 119 -1.45 8.25 16.61
C GLU A 119 -0.63 9.29 15.83
N TYR A 120 -1.08 9.64 14.62
CA TYR A 120 -0.44 10.65 13.79
C TYR A 120 -0.38 12.03 14.47
N VAL A 121 -1.25 12.34 15.43
CA VAL A 121 -1.34 13.67 16.07
C VAL A 121 -1.11 13.65 17.58
N THR A 122 -1.48 12.55 18.28
CA THR A 122 -1.56 12.52 19.74
C THR A 122 -0.22 12.77 20.44
N LYS A 123 0.90 12.38 19.82
CA LYS A 123 2.25 12.58 20.40
C LYS A 123 2.92 13.89 20.01
N ARG A 124 2.22 14.81 19.33
CA ARG A 124 2.77 16.13 18.93
C ARG A 124 2.72 17.17 20.05
N PHE A 125 1.96 16.91 21.11
CA PHE A 125 1.89 17.76 22.29
C PHE A 125 1.78 16.90 23.56
N THR A 126 2.06 17.50 24.72
CA THR A 126 1.96 16.86 26.03
C THR A 126 1.17 17.75 26.99
N TRP A 127 0.56 17.14 28.00
CA TRP A 127 -0.17 17.83 29.05
C TRP A 127 0.66 17.88 30.32
N VAL A 128 0.78 19.07 30.92
CA VAL A 128 1.48 19.27 32.20
C VAL A 128 0.46 19.72 33.24
N GLY A 129 0.19 18.87 34.23
CA GLY A 129 -0.77 19.15 35.30
C GLY A 129 -0.13 19.85 36.49
N HIS A 130 -0.89 20.78 37.08
CA HIS A 130 -0.57 21.44 38.36
C HIS A 130 -1.76 21.26 39.30
N ARG A 131 -1.50 21.18 40.62
CA ARG A 131 -2.56 21.08 41.64
C ARG A 131 -2.15 21.83 42.90
N GLU A 132 -3.14 22.42 43.57
CA GLU A 132 -3.00 23.07 44.87
C GLU A 132 -4.20 22.74 45.77
N PRO A 133 -4.05 22.75 47.11
CA PRO A 133 -5.18 22.58 48.03
C PRO A 133 -6.20 23.72 47.89
N VAL A 134 -7.50 23.41 47.96
CA VAL A 134 -8.56 24.42 48.09
C VAL A 134 -8.80 24.67 49.58
N HIS A 135 -8.76 25.93 50.01
CA HIS A 135 -9.15 26.32 51.37
C HIS A 135 -10.65 26.67 51.39
N ASN A 136 -11.39 26.10 52.34
CA ASN A 136 -12.79 26.41 52.61
C ASN A 136 -12.93 27.71 53.41
#